data_AF-A0AAU7JY90-F1
#
_entry.id   AF-A0AAU7JY90-F1
#
_cell.length_a   1.000
_cell.length_b   1.000
_cell.length_c   1.000
_cell.angle_alpha   90.00
_cell.angle_beta   90.00
_cell.angle_gamma   90.00
#
_symmetry.space_group_name_H-M   'P 1'
#
loop_
_entity.id
_entity.type
_entity.pdbx_description
1 polymer ?
#
loop_
_entity_poly.entity_id
_entity_poly.type
_entity_poly.pdbx_seq_one_letter_code
_entity_poly.pdbx_strand_id
1 'polypeptide(L)'
;MRLARRSTIAVLGLALPLSLAACGNSGSDTAASSSSSSPMSSSSSSSSSSTTDAMMAKPFGSGCSAVPASGKGSFSGMATDPVATAASNNPALSTLVSAVGEAGLGETLNSAKDITVFAPSNDAFKAVPKATMDAAMKDPKGLLTKVLTNHVVEGRLTPEMLAGEHKTLGGGTIKVTGSGESFKVDEANVICGNVQTANATVYIIDGVLLPK
;
A
#
# COMPACT_ATOMS: atom_id res chain seq x y z
N MET A 1 -22.33 12.83 47.62
CA MET A 1 -23.81 12.89 47.58
C MET A 1 -24.25 13.54 46.29
N ARG A 2 -25.33 13.01 45.70
CA ARG A 2 -26.09 13.44 44.50
C ARG A 2 -25.56 12.93 43.16
N LEU A 3 -26.35 12.26 42.31
CA LEU A 3 -27.60 11.51 42.47
C LEU A 3 -27.77 10.73 41.15
N ALA A 4 -28.06 9.43 41.24
CA ALA A 4 -28.42 8.61 40.10
C ALA A 4 -29.74 9.07 39.46
N ARG A 5 -29.89 8.92 38.13
CA ARG A 5 -31.20 8.85 37.46
C ARG A 5 -31.21 7.75 36.40
N ARG A 6 -31.96 6.70 36.71
CA ARG A 6 -32.48 5.71 35.76
C ARG A 6 -33.68 6.33 35.02
N SER A 7 -33.86 5.99 33.74
CA SER A 7 -35.19 5.87 33.12
C SER A 7 -35.10 5.06 31.82
N THR A 8 -35.77 3.91 31.83
CA THR A 8 -36.19 3.06 30.71
C THR A 8 -37.36 3.70 29.96
N ILE A 9 -37.37 3.68 28.62
CA ILE A 9 -38.59 3.68 27.79
C ILE A 9 -38.35 2.79 26.57
N ALA A 10 -39.33 1.93 26.28
CA ALA A 10 -39.38 0.94 25.22
C ALA A 10 -40.28 1.41 24.05
N VAL A 11 -40.31 0.57 23.00
CA VAL A 11 -41.42 0.35 22.03
C VAL A 11 -41.39 1.17 20.72
N LEU A 12 -41.19 0.50 19.57
CA LEU A 12 -42.23 0.10 18.58
C LEU A 12 -41.62 0.01 17.16
N GLY A 13 -41.90 -1.07 16.44
CA GLY A 13 -41.35 -1.34 15.11
C GLY A 13 -42.02 -0.60 13.95
N LEU A 14 -41.38 -0.68 12.78
CA LEU A 14 -42.03 -0.51 11.48
C LEU A 14 -41.29 -1.33 10.42
N ALA A 15 -41.94 -2.38 9.92
CA ALA A 15 -41.57 -3.13 8.72
C ALA A 15 -42.29 -2.53 7.51
N LEU A 16 -41.68 -2.50 6.31
CA LEU A 16 -42.31 -2.44 4.96
C LEU A 16 -41.21 -2.32 3.85
N PRO A 17 -41.47 -2.65 2.56
CA PRO A 17 -41.58 -4.00 2.00
C PRO A 17 -40.68 -4.28 0.77
N LEU A 18 -40.65 -5.58 0.43
CA LEU A 18 -40.07 -6.24 -0.75
C LEU A 18 -40.78 -5.83 -2.05
N SER A 19 -40.03 -5.48 -3.11
CA SER A 19 -40.56 -5.29 -4.47
C SER A 19 -40.15 -6.44 -5.38
N LEU A 20 -41.14 -7.04 -6.04
CA LEU A 20 -41.08 -8.22 -6.89
C LEU A 20 -41.56 -7.82 -8.31
N ALA A 21 -40.74 -8.08 -9.33
CA ALA A 21 -41.13 -8.13 -10.75
C ALA A 21 -40.20 -9.19 -11.39
N ALA A 22 -40.59 -10.39 -11.85
CA ALA A 22 -41.77 -10.93 -12.52
C ALA A 22 -41.88 -10.56 -14.01
N CYS A 23 -41.24 -11.38 -14.85
CA CYS A 23 -41.60 -11.84 -16.22
C CYS A 23 -40.38 -12.65 -16.71
N GLY A 24 -40.39 -13.95 -17.06
CA GLY A 24 -41.46 -14.91 -17.29
C GLY A 24 -41.27 -15.59 -18.65
N ASN A 25 -41.14 -16.94 -18.65
CA ASN A 25 -41.45 -17.92 -19.71
C ASN A 25 -40.27 -18.53 -20.53
N SER A 26 -40.10 -19.85 -20.74
CA SER A 26 -40.60 -21.14 -20.17
C SER A 26 -39.89 -22.31 -20.88
N GLY A 27 -39.58 -23.38 -20.12
CA GLY A 27 -39.51 -24.82 -20.50
C GLY A 27 -38.43 -25.30 -21.49
N SER A 28 -38.02 -26.58 -21.57
CA SER A 28 -37.87 -27.72 -20.64
C SER A 28 -37.33 -28.89 -21.49
N ASP A 29 -36.22 -29.48 -21.05
CA ASP A 29 -35.75 -30.88 -21.17
C ASP A 29 -35.53 -31.62 -22.52
N THR A 30 -34.47 -32.45 -22.44
CA THR A 30 -34.19 -33.75 -23.10
C THR A 30 -33.19 -33.82 -24.27
N ALA A 31 -32.37 -34.86 -24.16
CA ALA A 31 -31.13 -35.15 -24.85
C ALA A 31 -31.31 -35.81 -26.23
N ALA A 32 -30.38 -35.56 -27.15
CA ALA A 32 -29.64 -36.59 -27.90
C ALA A 32 -28.72 -35.94 -28.95
N SER A 33 -27.52 -36.51 -29.04
CA SER A 33 -26.39 -36.17 -29.90
C SER A 33 -26.68 -36.22 -31.40
N SER A 34 -25.97 -35.42 -32.20
CA SER A 34 -24.95 -35.92 -33.17
C SER A 34 -24.49 -34.84 -34.18
N SER A 35 -23.22 -34.47 -34.04
CA SER A 35 -22.16 -34.50 -35.09
C SER A 35 -22.07 -33.43 -36.21
N SER A 36 -20.82 -32.95 -36.34
CA SER A 36 -20.11 -32.35 -37.49
C SER A 36 -20.09 -30.81 -37.51
N SER A 37 -18.97 -30.06 -37.56
CA SER A 37 -17.55 -30.39 -37.81
C SER A 37 -16.68 -29.10 -37.66
N SER A 38 -15.71 -29.11 -36.72
CA SER A 38 -14.36 -28.48 -36.70
C SER A 38 -14.17 -26.97 -37.08
N PRO A 39 -12.95 -26.37 -36.98
CA PRO A 39 -12.54 -25.59 -35.80
C PRO A 39 -11.99 -24.17 -36.12
N MET A 40 -12.13 -23.18 -35.22
CA MET A 40 -11.23 -22.00 -35.19
C MET A 40 -11.04 -21.45 -33.76
N SER A 41 -9.81 -21.63 -33.29
CA SER A 41 -8.95 -20.72 -32.50
C SER A 41 -9.54 -19.63 -31.59
N SER A 42 -9.33 -19.83 -30.30
CA SER A 42 -8.57 -19.00 -29.34
C SER A 42 -8.53 -17.46 -29.41
N SER A 43 -8.63 -16.88 -28.20
CA SER A 43 -7.86 -15.74 -27.66
C SER A 43 -8.50 -14.35 -27.65
N SER A 44 -8.67 -13.86 -26.41
CA SER A 44 -8.21 -12.57 -25.86
C SER A 44 -8.25 -11.30 -26.73
N SER A 45 -8.87 -10.23 -26.19
CA SER A 45 -8.35 -8.84 -26.10
C SER A 45 -9.48 -7.90 -25.66
N SER A 46 -9.38 -7.23 -24.51
CA SER A 46 -8.78 -5.89 -24.38
C SER A 46 -9.57 -4.80 -25.10
N SER A 47 -10.23 -3.95 -24.31
CA SER A 47 -10.64 -2.60 -24.68
C SER A 47 -10.35 -1.78 -23.41
N SER A 48 -9.15 -1.21 -23.21
CA SER A 48 -8.44 -0.23 -24.03
C SER A 48 -9.34 0.95 -24.41
N SER A 49 -9.74 1.71 -23.39
CA SER A 49 -9.99 3.15 -23.56
C SER A 49 -8.71 3.88 -23.17
N SER A 50 -7.87 4.08 -24.18
CA SER A 50 -6.73 4.98 -24.15
C SER A 50 -7.25 6.41 -23.99
N THR A 51 -6.97 7.03 -22.86
CA THR A 51 -6.64 8.47 -22.87
C THR A 51 -5.14 8.55 -22.62
N THR A 52 -4.45 8.87 -23.70
CA THR A 52 -3.06 9.31 -23.79
C THR A 52 -2.84 10.51 -22.88
N ASP A 53 -2.42 10.29 -21.62
CA ASP A 53 -1.66 11.25 -20.77
C ASP A 53 -1.19 10.61 -19.43
N ALA A 54 -0.57 9.42 -19.45
CA ALA A 54 -0.08 8.78 -18.19
C ALA A 54 0.99 7.68 -18.38
N MET A 55 1.76 7.68 -19.46
CA MET A 55 2.68 6.57 -19.79
C MET A 55 4.07 6.63 -19.12
N MET A 56 4.25 7.29 -17.98
CA MET A 56 5.54 7.29 -17.26
C MET A 56 5.48 7.10 -15.73
N ALA A 57 4.32 6.85 -15.10
CA ALA A 57 4.25 6.91 -13.63
C ALA A 57 3.20 6.01 -12.94
N LYS A 58 2.90 4.82 -13.46
CA LYS A 58 2.04 3.88 -12.73
C LYS A 58 2.88 3.13 -11.66
N PRO A 59 2.35 2.92 -10.44
CA PRO A 59 2.95 2.01 -9.47
C PRO A 59 3.04 0.61 -10.08
N PHE A 60 4.14 -0.10 -9.81
CA PHE A 60 4.42 -1.43 -10.35
C PHE A 60 4.74 -2.43 -9.24
N GLY A 61 4.53 -3.71 -9.49
CA GLY A 61 4.84 -4.79 -8.56
C GLY A 61 3.62 -5.58 -8.06
N SER A 62 3.82 -6.86 -7.77
CA SER A 62 2.76 -7.80 -7.37
C SER A 62 2.12 -7.47 -6.02
N GLY A 63 2.86 -6.79 -5.14
CA GLY A 63 2.40 -6.32 -3.83
C GLY A 63 1.58 -5.03 -3.88
N CYS A 64 1.45 -4.37 -5.03
CA CYS A 64 0.57 -3.20 -5.16
C CYS A 64 -0.91 -3.54 -4.93
N SER A 65 -1.28 -4.82 -4.99
CA SER A 65 -2.61 -5.32 -4.63
C SER A 65 -2.98 -5.09 -3.16
N ALA A 66 -1.99 -4.90 -2.28
CA ALA A 66 -2.21 -4.59 -0.87
C ALA A 66 -2.63 -3.13 -0.63
N VAL A 67 -2.42 -2.25 -1.62
CA VAL A 67 -2.86 -0.86 -1.58
C VAL A 67 -4.31 -0.79 -2.07
N PRO A 68 -5.22 -0.13 -1.34
CA PRO A 68 -6.61 -0.04 -1.77
C PRO A 68 -6.73 0.68 -3.12
N ALA A 69 -7.59 0.18 -4.01
CA ALA A 69 -7.78 0.74 -5.35
C ALA A 69 -8.52 2.09 -5.37
N SER A 70 -9.28 2.42 -4.32
CA SER A 70 -9.97 3.72 -4.19
C SER A 70 -10.01 4.21 -2.72
N GLY A 71 -10.08 5.54 -2.54
CA GLY A 71 -10.05 6.20 -1.24
C GLY A 71 -8.73 6.94 -0.94
N LYS A 72 -8.61 7.49 0.27
CA LYS A 72 -7.42 8.26 0.69
C LYS A 72 -6.12 7.43 0.71
N GLY A 73 -6.21 6.13 0.99
CA GLY A 73 -5.07 5.21 0.99
C GLY A 73 -4.64 4.71 -0.40
N SER A 74 -5.34 5.11 -1.45
CA SER A 74 -5.02 4.71 -2.84
C SER A 74 -3.94 5.57 -3.44
N PHE A 75 -3.31 5.09 -4.51
CA PHE A 75 -2.29 5.84 -5.25
C PHE A 75 -2.72 7.27 -5.60
N SER A 76 -3.97 7.47 -6.01
CA SER A 76 -4.51 8.81 -6.29
C SER A 76 -4.75 9.66 -5.04
N GLY A 77 -5.14 9.05 -3.91
CA GLY A 77 -5.32 9.76 -2.65
C GLY A 77 -3.99 10.14 -2.01
N MET A 78 -3.06 9.19 -2.01
CA MET A 78 -1.69 9.37 -1.54
C MET A 78 -0.94 10.46 -2.30
N ALA A 79 -1.19 10.61 -3.61
CA ALA A 79 -0.60 11.68 -4.42
C ALA A 79 -0.96 13.11 -3.95
N THR A 80 -2.09 13.27 -3.25
CA THR A 80 -2.58 14.57 -2.76
C THR A 80 -2.21 14.86 -1.32
N ASP A 81 -1.82 13.84 -0.56
CA ASP A 81 -1.47 13.95 0.86
C ASP A 81 0.07 13.83 1.04
N PRO A 82 0.65 14.44 2.07
CA PRO A 82 2.07 14.28 2.35
C PRO A 82 2.37 12.86 2.88
N VAL A 83 3.62 12.41 2.74
CA VAL A 83 4.00 11.00 2.88
C VAL A 83 3.59 10.35 4.20
N ALA A 84 3.67 11.04 5.34
CA ALA A 84 3.26 10.46 6.63
C ALA A 84 1.74 10.32 6.71
N THR A 85 0.99 11.30 6.20
CA THR A 85 -0.48 11.24 6.10
C THR A 85 -0.92 10.17 5.12
N ALA A 86 -0.28 10.10 3.95
CA ALA A 86 -0.53 9.09 2.92
C ALA A 86 -0.29 7.67 3.47
N ALA A 87 0.81 7.45 4.20
CA ALA A 87 1.08 6.18 4.86
C ALA A 87 0.04 5.84 5.94
N SER A 88 -0.43 6.83 6.70
CA SER A 88 -1.47 6.67 7.72
C SER A 88 -2.81 6.20 7.15
N ASN A 89 -3.11 6.56 5.91
CA ASN A 89 -4.32 6.13 5.21
C ASN A 89 -4.22 4.71 4.64
N ASN A 90 -3.04 4.08 4.69
CA ASN A 90 -2.81 2.75 4.12
C ASN A 90 -2.72 1.68 5.23
N PRO A 91 -3.64 0.70 5.28
CA PRO A 91 -3.64 -0.33 6.31
C PRO A 91 -2.40 -1.24 6.25
N ALA A 92 -1.75 -1.39 5.08
CA ALA A 92 -0.54 -2.17 4.94
C ALA A 92 0.70 -1.54 5.60
N LEU A 93 0.62 -0.24 5.95
CA LEU A 93 1.69 0.57 6.52
C LEU A 93 1.39 1.04 7.95
N SER A 94 0.30 0.56 8.56
CA SER A 94 -0.12 0.98 9.91
C SER A 94 0.97 0.81 10.97
N THR A 95 1.79 -0.25 10.87
CA THR A 95 2.89 -0.50 11.81
C THR A 95 3.98 0.56 11.69
N LEU A 96 4.30 0.97 10.46
CA LEU A 96 5.27 2.04 10.20
C LEU A 96 4.77 3.38 10.75
N VAL A 97 3.48 3.68 10.58
CA VAL A 97 2.87 4.93 11.05
C VAL A 97 2.95 5.04 12.58
N SER A 98 2.68 3.95 13.30
CA SER A 98 2.88 3.90 14.74
C SER A 98 4.34 4.19 15.13
N ALA A 99 5.30 3.54 14.46
CA ALA A 99 6.72 3.74 14.71
C ALA A 99 7.18 5.19 14.44
N VAL A 100 6.73 5.78 13.33
CA VAL A 100 7.00 7.19 12.97
C VAL A 100 6.39 8.15 13.99
N GLY A 101 5.20 7.82 14.50
CA GLY A 101 4.54 8.57 15.57
C GLY A 101 5.34 8.54 16.87
N GLU A 102 5.82 7.36 17.29
CA GLU A 102 6.63 7.21 18.50
C GLU A 102 8.02 7.87 18.38
N ALA A 103 8.61 7.85 17.18
CA ALA A 103 9.86 8.56 16.89
C ALA A 103 9.67 10.08 16.74
N GLY A 104 8.42 10.57 16.61
CA GLY A 104 8.13 11.99 16.38
C GLY A 104 8.60 12.50 15.02
N LEU A 105 8.70 11.63 14.00
CA LEU A 105 9.22 12.00 12.67
C LEU A 105 8.13 12.38 11.67
N GLY A 106 6.85 12.24 12.01
CA GLY A 106 5.74 12.50 11.09
C GLY A 106 5.75 13.92 10.51
N GLU A 107 6.00 14.92 11.35
CA GLU A 107 6.07 16.32 10.91
C GLU A 107 7.30 16.59 10.04
N THR A 108 8.45 16.00 10.39
CA THR A 108 9.69 16.11 9.61
C THR A 108 9.52 15.50 8.22
N LEU A 109 8.92 14.30 8.13
CA LEU A 109 8.67 13.63 6.86
C LEU A 109 7.63 14.35 6.00
N ASN A 110 6.63 14.99 6.61
CA ASN A 110 5.65 15.82 5.90
C ASN A 110 6.24 17.14 5.41
N SER A 111 7.24 17.70 6.13
CA SER A 111 7.90 18.95 5.77
C SER A 111 9.02 18.75 4.74
N ALA A 112 9.65 17.57 4.72
CA ALA A 112 10.65 17.21 3.74
C ALA A 112 10.03 17.18 2.34
N LYS A 113 10.76 17.68 1.35
CA LYS A 113 10.35 17.66 -0.06
C LYS A 113 11.34 16.86 -0.87
N ASP A 114 10.84 16.26 -1.92
CA ASP A 114 11.63 15.52 -2.90
C ASP A 114 12.44 14.38 -2.26
N ILE A 115 11.79 13.59 -1.40
CA ILE A 115 12.42 12.42 -0.77
C ILE A 115 11.88 11.11 -1.34
N THR A 116 12.64 10.04 -1.18
CA THR A 116 12.22 8.68 -1.49
C THR A 116 12.13 7.88 -0.19
N VAL A 117 10.97 7.26 0.06
CA VAL A 117 10.71 6.51 1.29
C VAL A 117 10.52 5.03 0.95
N PHE A 118 11.38 4.19 1.51
CA PHE A 118 11.25 2.74 1.46
C PHE A 118 10.39 2.28 2.62
N ALA A 119 9.12 1.99 2.35
CA ALA A 119 8.14 1.65 3.38
C ALA A 119 8.05 0.12 3.56
N PRO A 120 8.59 -0.46 4.63
CA PRO A 120 8.36 -1.88 4.94
C PRO A 120 6.87 -2.17 5.13
N SER A 121 6.41 -3.26 4.53
CA SER A 121 5.06 -3.77 4.74
C SER A 121 4.90 -4.34 6.16
N ASN A 122 3.66 -4.46 6.64
CA ASN A 122 3.38 -5.12 7.92
C ASN A 122 3.99 -6.54 8.01
N ASP A 123 4.10 -7.27 6.90
CA ASP A 123 4.73 -8.59 6.89
C ASP A 123 6.25 -8.53 6.98
N ALA A 124 6.88 -7.47 6.44
CA ALA A 124 8.29 -7.17 6.66
C ALA A 124 8.59 -6.98 8.15
N PHE A 125 7.74 -6.23 8.86
CA PHE A 125 7.87 -6.04 10.31
C PHE A 125 7.74 -7.35 11.10
N LYS A 126 6.89 -8.27 10.65
CA LYS A 126 6.73 -9.60 11.28
C LYS A 126 7.94 -10.50 11.05
N ALA A 127 8.64 -10.35 9.92
CA ALA A 127 9.83 -11.12 9.61
C ALA A 127 11.04 -10.71 10.47
N VAL A 128 11.04 -9.51 11.04
CA VAL A 128 12.11 -9.06 11.93
C VAL A 128 12.02 -9.77 13.29
N PRO A 129 13.15 -10.22 13.87
CA PRO A 129 13.18 -10.78 15.21
C PRO A 129 12.56 -9.82 16.24
N LYS A 130 11.68 -10.35 17.10
CA LYS A 130 11.05 -9.54 18.16
C LYS A 130 12.07 -8.79 19.02
N ALA A 131 13.24 -9.38 19.28
CA ALA A 131 14.30 -8.74 20.05
C ALA A 131 14.77 -7.41 19.43
N THR A 132 14.89 -7.34 18.10
CA THR A 132 15.26 -6.11 17.38
C THR A 132 14.14 -5.09 17.41
N MET A 133 12.89 -5.52 17.25
CA MET A 133 11.72 -4.65 17.36
C MET A 133 11.59 -4.07 18.78
N ASP A 134 11.74 -4.90 19.80
CA ASP A 134 11.74 -4.48 21.20
C ASP A 134 12.86 -3.48 21.50
N ALA A 135 14.06 -3.72 20.95
CA ALA A 135 15.19 -2.80 21.10
C ALA A 135 14.92 -1.45 20.45
N ALA A 136 14.31 -1.44 19.25
CA ALA A 136 13.91 -0.20 18.58
C ALA A 136 12.84 0.56 19.36
N MET A 137 11.82 -0.14 19.88
CA MET A 137 10.75 0.46 20.68
C MET A 137 11.22 0.96 22.05
N LYS A 138 12.24 0.33 22.63
CA LYS A 138 12.87 0.79 23.88
C LYS A 138 13.69 2.07 23.70
N ASP A 139 14.17 2.35 22.50
CA ASP A 139 14.93 3.57 22.18
C ASP A 139 14.35 4.29 20.93
N PRO A 140 13.20 4.96 21.10
CA PRO A 140 12.50 5.61 19.98
C PRO A 140 13.29 6.80 19.39
N LYS A 141 14.12 7.46 20.20
CA LYS A 141 14.87 8.66 19.79
C LYS A 141 16.28 8.35 19.28
N GLY A 142 16.84 7.19 19.60
CA GLY A 142 18.12 6.73 19.07
C GLY A 142 17.92 5.72 17.95
N LEU A 143 17.75 4.45 18.31
CA LEU A 143 17.67 3.33 17.36
C LEU A 143 16.49 3.46 16.39
N LEU A 144 15.27 3.72 16.86
CA LEU A 144 14.10 3.78 15.97
C LEU A 144 14.22 4.93 14.95
N THR A 145 14.68 6.10 15.41
CA THR A 145 14.93 7.25 14.54
C THR A 145 16.01 6.92 13.49
N LYS A 146 17.09 6.25 13.87
CA LYS A 146 18.12 5.79 12.91
C LYS A 146 17.57 4.78 11.90
N VAL A 147 16.75 3.83 12.34
CA VAL A 147 16.12 2.86 11.43
C VAL A 147 15.19 3.57 10.46
N LEU A 148 14.31 4.46 10.94
CA LEU A 148 13.37 5.19 10.09
C LEU A 148 14.08 6.12 9.11
N THR A 149 15.11 6.84 9.54
CA THR A 149 15.92 7.69 8.64
C THR A 149 16.76 6.88 7.65
N ASN A 150 17.11 5.63 7.96
CA ASN A 150 17.75 4.73 7.01
C ASN A 150 16.81 4.26 5.89
N HIS A 151 15.49 4.35 6.09
CA HIS A 151 14.50 4.06 5.05
C HIS A 151 14.20 5.28 4.16
N VAL A 152 14.78 6.44 4.47
CA VAL A 152 14.56 7.68 3.73
C VAL A 152 15.83 8.06 2.99
N VAL A 153 15.67 8.29 1.69
CA VAL A 153 16.73 8.78 0.80
C VAL A 153 16.34 10.17 0.31
N GLU A 154 17.33 11.06 0.28
CA GLU A 154 17.15 12.40 -0.29
C GLU A 154 17.13 12.30 -1.82
N GLY A 155 16.19 13.02 -2.45
CA GLY A 155 15.96 12.97 -3.89
C GLY A 155 14.75 12.11 -4.26
N ARG A 156 14.02 12.54 -5.29
CA ARG A 156 12.96 11.74 -5.92
C ARG A 156 13.57 10.79 -6.93
N LEU A 157 13.83 9.57 -6.50
CA LEU A 157 14.32 8.53 -7.36
C LEU A 157 13.13 7.98 -8.16
N THR A 158 13.24 8.06 -9.48
CA THR A 158 12.38 7.31 -10.40
C THR A 158 12.88 5.87 -10.48
N PRO A 159 12.06 4.88 -10.89
CA PRO A 159 12.54 3.51 -11.09
C PRO A 159 13.81 3.40 -11.96
N GLU A 160 13.97 4.29 -12.95
CA GLU A 160 15.14 4.35 -13.82
C GLU A 160 16.42 4.77 -13.08
N MET A 161 16.29 5.66 -12.09
CA MET A 161 17.40 6.15 -11.25
C MET A 161 17.53 5.37 -9.94
N LEU A 162 16.60 4.48 -9.65
CA LEU A 162 16.54 3.76 -8.40
C LEU A 162 17.67 2.75 -8.28
N ALA A 163 18.10 2.12 -9.38
CA ALA A 163 19.21 1.16 -9.37
C ALA A 163 20.55 1.88 -9.11
N GLY A 164 21.32 1.37 -8.14
CA GLY A 164 22.58 1.98 -7.72
C GLY A 164 22.74 2.01 -6.21
N GLU A 165 23.74 2.76 -5.75
CA GLU A 165 23.97 3.00 -4.32
C GLU A 165 23.45 4.38 -3.94
N HIS A 166 22.62 4.42 -2.89
CA HIS A 166 21.96 5.65 -2.43
C HIS A 166 22.28 5.90 -0.97
N LYS A 167 22.57 7.17 -0.66
CA LYS A 167 22.83 7.60 0.71
C LYS A 167 21.51 7.92 1.41
N THR A 168 21.33 7.36 2.60
CA THR A 168 20.13 7.56 3.42
C THR A 168 20.33 8.72 4.38
N LEU A 169 19.23 9.30 4.88
CA LEU A 169 19.26 10.32 5.92
C LEU A 169 19.87 9.81 7.23
N GLY A 170 19.82 8.49 7.45
CA GLY A 170 20.47 7.83 8.59
C GLY A 170 22.01 7.79 8.51
N GLY A 171 22.59 8.29 7.41
CA GLY A 171 24.04 8.28 7.16
C GLY A 171 24.57 6.95 6.61
N GLY A 172 23.69 5.97 6.42
CA GLY A 172 24.00 4.70 5.77
C GLY A 172 23.93 4.79 4.24
N THR A 173 24.38 3.73 3.58
CA THR A 173 24.22 3.55 2.14
C THR A 173 23.39 2.30 1.91
N ILE A 174 22.34 2.41 1.12
CA ILE A 174 21.53 1.28 0.66
C ILE A 174 21.90 0.97 -0.78
N LYS A 175 21.95 -0.32 -1.12
CA LYS A 175 22.23 -0.74 -2.49
C LYS A 175 20.96 -1.27 -3.13
N VAL A 176 20.51 -0.58 -4.16
CA VAL A 176 19.37 -1.03 -4.96
C VAL A 176 19.87 -1.72 -6.22
N THR A 177 19.39 -2.94 -6.45
CA THR A 177 19.67 -3.73 -7.65
C THR A 177 18.36 -4.15 -8.29
N GLY A 178 18.33 -4.31 -9.61
CA GLY A 178 17.12 -4.70 -10.33
C GLY A 178 16.85 -3.85 -11.56
N SER A 179 15.79 -4.19 -12.28
CA SER A 179 15.40 -3.53 -13.53
C SER A 179 13.93 -3.79 -13.84
N GLY A 180 13.30 -2.87 -14.58
CA GLY A 180 11.90 -2.98 -14.97
C GLY A 180 10.97 -2.85 -13.77
N GLU A 181 10.31 -3.94 -13.37
CA GLU A 181 9.36 -3.97 -12.27
C GLU A 181 9.89 -4.72 -11.03
N SER A 182 11.10 -5.29 -11.13
CA SER A 182 11.71 -6.11 -10.09
C SER A 182 12.94 -5.40 -9.53
N PHE A 183 12.76 -4.71 -8.40
CA PHE A 183 13.85 -4.08 -7.65
C PHE A 183 14.06 -4.77 -6.31
N LYS A 184 15.31 -4.75 -5.85
CA LYS A 184 15.75 -5.21 -4.53
C LYS A 184 16.58 -4.13 -3.87
N VAL A 185 16.24 -3.78 -2.65
CA VAL A 185 16.95 -2.84 -1.80
C VAL A 185 17.69 -3.65 -0.74
N ASP A 186 19.01 -3.75 -0.87
CA ASP A 186 19.87 -4.66 -0.11
C ASP A 186 19.35 -6.12 -0.19
N GLU A 187 18.79 -6.64 0.91
CA GLU A 187 18.18 -7.97 0.97
C GLU A 187 16.65 -7.96 0.82
N ALA A 188 16.02 -6.79 0.84
CA ALA A 188 14.58 -6.62 0.72
C ALA A 188 14.14 -6.49 -0.75
N ASN A 189 13.03 -7.11 -1.12
CA ASN A 189 12.41 -7.00 -2.43
C ASN A 189 11.37 -5.86 -2.42
N VAL A 190 11.36 -5.07 -3.50
CA VAL A 190 10.32 -4.07 -3.75
C VAL A 190 9.09 -4.79 -4.27
N ILE A 191 8.05 -4.84 -3.44
CA ILE A 191 6.78 -5.48 -3.78
C ILE A 191 5.80 -4.51 -4.43
N CYS A 192 5.90 -3.21 -4.15
CA CYS A 192 5.16 -2.17 -4.84
C CYS A 192 6.02 -0.91 -4.95
N GLY A 193 6.47 -0.56 -6.16
CA GLY A 193 7.28 0.62 -6.42
C GLY A 193 6.50 1.76 -7.06
N ASN A 194 7.13 2.94 -7.07
CA ASN A 194 6.65 4.13 -7.80
C ASN A 194 5.30 4.68 -7.29
N VAL A 195 5.07 4.65 -5.98
CA VAL A 195 3.90 5.27 -5.36
C VAL A 195 4.16 6.75 -5.12
N GLN A 196 3.58 7.62 -5.93
CA GLN A 196 3.77 9.06 -5.78
C GLN A 196 2.90 9.63 -4.66
N THR A 197 3.52 10.45 -3.81
CA THR A 197 2.85 11.28 -2.80
C THR A 197 3.11 12.76 -3.08
N ALA A 198 2.49 13.66 -2.30
CA ALA A 198 2.63 15.10 -2.53
C ALA A 198 4.09 15.60 -2.42
N ASN A 199 4.89 14.98 -1.55
CA ASN A 199 6.26 15.42 -1.24
C ASN A 199 7.33 14.32 -1.41
N ALA A 200 6.93 13.07 -1.67
CA ALA A 200 7.84 11.93 -1.73
C ALA A 200 7.43 10.87 -2.76
N THR A 201 8.37 9.99 -3.10
CA THR A 201 8.08 8.72 -3.79
C THR A 201 8.20 7.56 -2.81
N VAL A 202 7.16 6.74 -2.69
CA VAL A 202 7.12 5.59 -1.78
C VAL A 202 7.38 4.30 -2.54
N TYR A 203 8.23 3.46 -1.98
CA TYR A 203 8.53 2.11 -2.44
C TYR A 203 8.26 1.13 -1.30
N ILE A 204 7.24 0.29 -1.46
CA ILE A 204 6.88 -0.74 -0.49
C ILE A 204 7.81 -1.93 -0.67
N ILE A 205 8.45 -2.32 0.43
CA ILE A 205 9.40 -3.45 0.48
C ILE A 205 8.93 -4.53 1.46
N ASP A 206 9.38 -5.77 1.25
CA ASP A 206 9.10 -6.94 2.10
C ASP A 206 10.13 -7.17 3.24
N GLY A 207 11.11 -6.29 3.38
CA GLY A 207 12.13 -6.35 4.43
C GLY A 207 12.34 -5.01 5.14
N VAL A 208 12.95 -5.03 6.32
CA VAL A 208 13.29 -3.83 7.10
C VAL A 208 14.78 -3.55 6.97
N LEU A 209 15.14 -2.33 6.56
CA LEU A 209 16.51 -1.87 6.39
C LEU A 209 17.09 -1.42 7.73
N LEU A 210 17.83 -2.31 8.39
CA LEU A 210 18.55 -1.98 9.61
C LEU A 210 19.83 -1.19 9.28
N PRO A 211 20.13 -0.11 10.02
CA PRO A 211 21.38 0.62 9.86
C PRO A 211 22.56 -0.29 10.24
N LYS A 212 23.63 -0.26 9.44
CA LYS A 212 24.87 -1.01 9.70
C LYS A 212 25.78 -0.27 10.68
#